data_AF-A0A139A765-F1
#
_entry.id   AF-A0A139A765-F1
#
_cell.length_a   1.000
_cell.length_b   1.000
_cell.length_c   1.000
_cell.angle_alpha   90.00
_cell.angle_beta   90.00
_cell.angle_gamma   90.00
#
_symmetry.space_group_name_H-M   'P 1'
#
loop_
_entity.id
_entity.type
_entity.pdbx_description
1 polymer ?
#
loop_
_entity_poly.entity_id
_entity_poly.type
_entity_poly.pdbx_seq_one_letter_code
_entity_poly.pdbx_strand_id
1 'polypeptide(L)'
;MQATHPDMGVDVFVVDREGGELWRVAEMDEEVDWAAGGMEAWGAGGLKLERVKKDATNAYLFQSATTNAKVASTGTPPLTAIPVVDPQASGPGSPVAAVVSLRGSGGAPLGEDDIKDVEQMGAILGQGFAVVNGTEPSEGGSTQNLDGEKFSTLAQRALLFGKLVLKRARKLLSQIDTATLSELKSYKKPPALVHTIMKCVLFVFGKTEDNVKGWGETAKMLNVELLKKMQAYDPTVVQKKKRFDRIRKLLSTIKTDDIRKHASLPTQLMHNWLIVSLALRDKAVKERKRLKEAPSSGTLGSMDDGGDDEDDSVLDGGVDAGTD
;
A
#
# COMPACT_ATOMS: atom_id res chain seq x y z
N MET A 1 3.58 -9.39 31.52
CA MET A 1 4.48 -8.34 30.99
C MET A 1 4.22 -8.19 29.50
N GLN A 2 3.40 -7.22 29.11
CA GLN A 2 3.25 -6.84 27.70
C GLN A 2 4.49 -6.03 27.33
N ALA A 3 5.34 -6.57 26.45
CA ALA A 3 6.37 -5.78 25.80
C ALA A 3 5.65 -4.84 24.82
N THR A 4 5.48 -3.57 25.19
CA THR A 4 5.16 -2.51 24.26
C THR A 4 6.30 -2.44 23.26
N HIS A 5 6.07 -2.84 22.02
CA HIS A 5 7.03 -2.64 20.94
C HIS A 5 7.39 -1.15 20.88
N PRO A 6 8.67 -0.76 20.82
CA PRO A 6 9.03 0.63 20.62
C PRO A 6 8.65 1.00 19.19
N ASP A 7 7.61 1.80 19.05
CA ASP A 7 7.07 2.22 17.76
C ASP A 7 8.14 3.00 16.98
N MET A 8 8.33 2.67 15.72
CA MET A 8 9.15 3.49 14.83
C MET A 8 8.42 4.81 14.60
N GLY A 9 9.03 5.92 15.00
CA GLY A 9 8.52 7.25 14.66
C GLY A 9 8.86 7.59 13.21
N VAL A 10 7.84 7.92 12.43
CA VAL A 10 7.97 8.44 11.06
C VAL A 10 7.30 9.80 11.01
N ASP A 11 8.07 10.83 10.64
CA ASP A 11 7.56 12.18 10.40
C ASP A 11 7.80 12.56 8.94
N VAL A 12 6.82 13.21 8.32
CA VAL A 12 6.92 13.69 6.94
C VAL A 12 6.90 15.22 6.93
N PHE A 13 7.88 15.80 6.23
CA PHE A 13 8.03 17.23 6.06
C PHE A 13 7.90 17.58 4.58
N VAL A 14 7.06 18.54 4.25
CA VAL A 14 6.95 19.07 2.88
C VAL A 14 7.92 20.24 2.74
N VAL A 15 8.63 20.28 1.62
CA VAL A 15 9.51 21.41 1.29
C VAL A 15 8.73 22.37 0.40
N ASP A 16 8.79 23.66 0.72
CA ASP A 16 8.26 24.67 -0.20
C ASP A 16 9.03 24.67 -1.53
N ARG A 17 8.37 25.11 -2.62
CA ARG A 17 8.94 25.14 -3.97
C ARG A 17 10.21 25.99 -4.07
N GLU A 18 10.35 27.01 -3.22
CA GLU A 18 11.55 27.84 -3.17
C GLU A 18 12.71 27.18 -2.41
N GLY A 19 12.50 25.99 -1.84
CA GLY A 19 13.52 25.19 -1.15
C GLY A 19 13.95 25.73 0.22
N GLY A 20 13.37 26.85 0.66
CA GLY A 20 13.77 27.57 1.88
C GLY A 20 13.02 27.18 3.15
N GLU A 21 11.79 26.66 3.02
CA GLU A 21 10.91 26.38 4.16
C GLU A 21 10.50 24.91 4.23
N LEU A 22 10.43 24.39 5.46
CA LEU A 22 9.94 23.04 5.77
C LEU A 22 8.66 23.12 6.60
N TRP A 23 7.71 22.26 6.26
CA TRP A 23 6.42 22.17 6.93
C TRP A 23 6.18 20.74 7.37
N ARG A 24 6.02 20.51 8.67
CA ARG A 24 5.66 19.20 9.22
C ARG A 24 4.19 18.93 8.93
N VAL A 25 3.89 17.73 8.42
CA VAL A 25 2.51 17.24 8.31
C VAL A 25 2.13 16.62 9.65
N ALA A 26 1.20 17.26 10.36
CA ALA A 26 0.63 16.76 11.61
C ALA A 26 -0.82 16.30 11.39
N GLU A 27 -1.18 15.18 12.02
CA GLU A 27 -2.59 14.78 12.12
C GLU A 27 -3.32 15.77 13.03
N MET A 28 -4.52 16.20 12.65
CA MET A 28 -5.42 16.86 13.60
C MET A 28 -5.98 15.79 14.53
N ASP A 29 -5.70 15.90 15.83
CA ASP A 29 -6.54 15.24 16.84
C ASP A 29 -7.98 15.74 16.63
N GLU A 30 -8.96 14.83 16.57
CA GLU A 30 -10.38 15.11 16.24
C GLU A 30 -11.08 16.07 17.25
N GLU A 31 -10.37 16.63 18.21
CA GLU A 31 -10.88 17.52 19.25
C GLU A 31 -10.53 19.00 18.96
N VAL A 32 -10.94 19.51 17.80
CA VAL A 32 -10.89 20.95 17.50
C VAL A 32 -12.27 21.56 17.76
N ASP A 33 -12.36 22.31 18.86
CA ASP A 33 -13.51 23.15 19.20
C ASP A 33 -13.67 24.25 18.13
N TRP A 34 -14.67 24.09 17.27
CA TRP A 34 -15.00 25.01 16.17
C TRP A 34 -15.38 26.42 16.65
N ALA A 35 -15.48 26.67 17.96
CA ALA A 35 -15.90 27.94 18.53
C ALA A 35 -14.79 29.03 18.56
N ALA A 36 -13.51 28.68 18.44
CA ALA A 36 -12.42 29.67 18.53
C ALA A 36 -11.93 30.12 17.14
N GLY A 37 -12.55 31.17 16.61
CA GLY A 37 -12.18 31.79 15.34
C GLY A 37 -10.72 32.24 15.28
N GLY A 38 -9.96 31.61 14.38
CA GLY A 38 -8.59 31.97 14.03
C GLY A 38 -8.27 31.45 12.63
N MET A 39 -8.40 32.34 11.65
CA MET A 39 -8.41 32.08 10.21
C MET A 39 -6.99 31.85 9.65
N GLU A 40 -6.33 30.72 9.96
CA GLU A 40 -5.11 30.26 9.23
C GLU A 40 -4.98 28.72 9.15
N ALA A 41 -6.10 27.99 9.06
CA ALA A 41 -6.07 26.53 8.81
C ALA A 41 -6.43 26.24 7.34
N TRP A 42 -5.42 26.12 6.47
CA TRP A 42 -5.61 25.56 5.14
C TRP A 42 -5.51 24.03 5.23
N GLY A 43 -6.61 23.32 4.97
CA GLY A 43 -6.58 21.85 4.91
C GLY A 43 -7.93 21.19 4.70
N ALA A 44 -8.36 21.05 3.44
CA ALA A 44 -9.42 20.10 3.08
C ALA A 44 -8.87 18.67 3.25
N GLY A 45 -8.94 18.12 4.47
CA GLY A 45 -8.50 16.75 4.76
C GLY A 45 -8.09 16.40 6.18
N GLY A 46 -8.25 17.30 7.17
CA GLY A 46 -7.88 16.99 8.57
C GLY A 46 -6.37 16.93 8.84
N LEU A 47 -5.55 17.47 7.94
CA LEU A 47 -4.10 17.58 8.12
C LEU A 47 -3.76 19.04 8.46
N LYS A 48 -2.90 19.23 9.47
CA LYS A 48 -2.35 20.52 9.85
C LYS A 48 -0.91 20.60 9.37
N LEU A 49 -0.54 21.73 8.76
CA LEU A 49 0.85 22.01 8.40
C LEU A 49 1.48 22.91 9.46
N GLU A 50 2.59 22.48 10.03
CA GLU A 50 3.33 23.25 11.04
C GLU A 50 4.69 23.67 10.49
N ARG A 51 4.94 24.98 10.44
CA ARG A 51 6.21 25.51 9.97
C ARG A 51 7.35 25.08 10.90
N VAL A 52 8.38 24.44 10.33
CA VAL A 52 9.57 24.00 11.06
C VAL A 52 10.61 25.12 11.04
N LYS A 53 11.12 25.48 12.22
CA LYS A 53 12.21 26.45 12.34
C LYS A 53 13.56 25.76 12.11
N LYS A 54 14.46 26.45 11.43
CA LYS A 54 15.85 26.01 11.27
C LYS A 54 16.61 26.31 12.56
N ASP A 55 16.80 25.28 13.37
CA ASP A 55 17.59 25.30 14.59
C ASP A 55 18.57 24.12 14.62
N ALA A 56 19.36 24.00 15.69
CA ALA A 56 20.34 22.92 15.82
C ALA A 56 19.69 21.52 15.82
N THR A 57 18.44 21.41 16.29
CA THR A 57 17.72 20.14 16.38
C THR A 57 17.21 19.69 15.01
N ASN A 58 16.75 20.62 14.18
CA ASN A 58 16.16 20.33 12.87
C ASN A 58 17.13 20.52 11.70
N ALA A 59 18.38 20.94 11.95
CA ALA A 59 19.37 21.24 10.93
C ALA A 59 19.57 20.09 9.91
N TYR A 60 19.48 18.84 10.37
CA TYR A 60 19.62 17.65 9.51
C TYR A 60 18.51 17.54 8.44
N LEU A 61 17.27 18.00 8.74
CA LEU A 61 16.17 18.03 7.78
C LEU A 61 16.46 19.01 6.64
N PHE A 62 16.88 20.23 6.99
CA PHE A 62 17.23 21.27 6.02
C PHE A 62 18.45 20.87 5.20
N GLN A 63 19.45 20.24 5.84
CA GLN A 63 20.61 19.71 5.14
C GLN A 63 20.18 18.66 4.12
N SER A 64 19.34 17.70 4.51
CA SER A 64 18.83 16.66 3.60
C SER A 64 18.05 17.25 2.42
N ALA A 65 17.20 18.24 2.68
CA ALA A 65 16.46 18.96 1.64
C ALA A 65 17.38 19.72 0.66
N THR A 66 18.45 20.33 1.16
CA THR A 66 19.35 21.16 0.33
C THR A 66 20.36 20.31 -0.46
N THR A 67 20.92 19.29 0.18
CA THR A 67 21.97 18.45 -0.45
C THR A 67 21.40 17.31 -1.28
N ASN A 68 20.10 17.07 -1.18
CA ASN A 68 19.44 15.89 -1.74
C ASN A 68 20.15 14.59 -1.32
N ALA A 69 20.57 14.53 -0.05
CA ALA A 69 21.24 13.38 0.51
C ALA A 69 20.54 12.94 1.79
N LYS A 70 20.72 11.66 2.12
CA LYS A 70 20.39 11.14 3.44
C LYS A 70 21.29 11.79 4.48
N VAL A 71 20.70 12.29 5.57
CA VAL A 71 21.42 12.96 6.65
C VAL A 71 20.97 12.41 8.00
N ALA A 72 21.92 11.99 8.83
CA ALA A 72 21.66 11.61 10.21
C ALA A 72 21.76 12.84 11.14
N SER A 73 20.85 12.96 12.09
CA SER A 73 20.94 13.96 13.15
C SER A 73 22.08 13.61 14.11
N THR A 74 22.63 14.62 14.79
CA THR A 74 23.62 14.44 15.87
C THR A 74 23.01 14.10 17.23
N GLY A 75 21.67 14.06 17.33
CA GLY A 75 20.96 13.75 18.58
C GLY A 75 21.03 12.28 19.00
N THR A 76 20.72 12.01 20.27
CA THR A 76 20.56 10.65 20.80
C THR A 76 19.11 10.47 21.27
N PRO A 77 18.32 9.56 20.67
CA PRO A 77 18.69 8.67 19.58
C PRO A 77 18.82 9.39 18.23
N PRO A 78 19.66 8.88 17.29
CA PRO A 78 19.84 9.49 15.99
C PRO A 78 18.59 9.33 15.12
N LEU A 79 18.12 10.44 14.55
CA LEU A 79 17.12 10.49 13.49
C LEU A 79 17.80 10.44 12.12
N THR A 80 17.13 9.90 11.12
CA THR A 80 17.61 9.90 9.73
C THR A 80 16.62 10.61 8.83
N ALA A 81 17.06 11.67 8.17
CA ALA A 81 16.32 12.37 7.12
C ALA A 81 16.63 11.76 5.76
N ILE A 82 15.59 11.44 4.99
CA ILE A 82 15.66 10.89 3.64
C ILE A 82 14.85 11.81 2.71
N PRO A 83 15.47 12.39 1.66
CA PRO A 83 14.77 13.28 0.75
C PRO A 83 13.90 12.48 -0.23
N VAL A 84 12.74 13.03 -0.55
CA VAL A 84 11.82 12.59 -1.59
C VAL A 84 11.98 13.55 -2.77
N VAL A 85 12.64 13.08 -3.81
CA VAL A 85 13.04 13.90 -4.96
C VAL A 85 12.06 13.69 -6.10
N ASP A 86 11.78 14.76 -6.84
CA ASP A 86 11.17 14.61 -8.15
C ASP A 86 12.14 13.89 -9.10
N PRO A 87 11.81 12.70 -9.64
CA PRO A 87 12.69 11.95 -10.53
C PRO A 87 13.04 12.69 -11.84
N GLN A 88 12.25 13.69 -12.23
CA GLN A 88 12.52 14.50 -13.44
C GLN A 88 13.51 15.64 -13.17
N ALA A 89 13.61 16.06 -11.92
CA ALA A 89 14.67 16.97 -11.52
C ALA A 89 15.96 16.16 -11.40
N SER A 90 16.74 16.10 -12.48
CA SER A 90 18.10 15.53 -12.45
C SER A 90 19.11 16.66 -12.56
N GLY A 91 19.83 16.92 -11.46
CA GLY A 91 20.91 17.90 -11.37
C GLY A 91 21.23 18.32 -9.93
N PRO A 92 22.39 18.94 -9.66
CA PRO A 92 22.61 19.66 -8.40
C PRO A 92 21.51 20.72 -8.23
N GLY A 93 20.72 20.63 -7.16
CA GLY A 93 19.59 21.55 -6.90
C GLY A 93 18.22 21.06 -7.36
N SER A 94 18.06 19.77 -7.68
CA SER A 94 16.75 19.17 -7.91
C SER A 94 15.77 19.46 -6.76
N PRO A 95 14.55 19.98 -7.02
CA PRO A 95 13.57 20.20 -5.96
C PRO A 95 13.28 18.90 -5.20
N VAL A 96 13.58 18.94 -3.90
CA VAL A 96 13.10 17.96 -2.94
C VAL A 96 11.65 18.31 -2.65
N ALA A 97 10.72 17.38 -2.89
CA ALA A 97 9.30 17.60 -2.64
C ALA A 97 8.95 17.40 -1.15
N ALA A 98 9.63 16.47 -0.50
CA ALA A 98 9.45 16.17 0.92
C ALA A 98 10.73 15.60 1.54
N VAL A 99 10.82 15.63 2.86
CA VAL A 99 11.83 14.93 3.64
C VAL A 99 11.11 14.00 4.62
N VAL A 100 11.48 12.73 4.62
CA VAL A 100 10.99 11.76 5.60
C VAL A 100 12.02 11.65 6.71
N SER A 101 11.62 11.92 7.94
CA SER A 101 12.45 11.72 9.13
C SER A 101 12.03 10.43 9.82
N LEU A 102 13.02 9.58 10.09
CA LEU A 102 12.81 8.28 10.69
C LEU A 102 13.57 8.16 12.00
N ARG A 103 12.95 7.45 12.95
CA ARG A 103 13.58 7.01 14.21
C ARG A 103 13.63 5.50 14.27
N GLY A 104 14.80 4.93 14.55
CA GLY A 104 14.92 3.49 14.78
C GLY A 104 14.28 3.04 16.09
N SER A 105 13.85 1.78 16.13
CA SER A 105 13.18 1.21 17.30
C SER A 105 14.10 1.17 18.51
N GLY A 106 13.58 1.51 19.68
CA GLY A 106 14.34 1.49 20.95
C GLY A 106 15.48 2.50 21.00
N GLY A 107 15.49 3.49 20.12
CA GLY A 107 16.56 4.48 20.02
C GLY A 107 17.83 3.98 19.32
N ALA A 108 17.80 2.78 18.75
CA ALA A 108 18.87 2.29 17.90
C ALA A 108 18.90 3.03 16.55
N PRO A 109 20.05 3.10 15.87
CA PRO A 109 20.10 3.52 14.47
C PRO A 109 19.22 2.62 13.59
N LEU A 110 18.69 3.18 12.50
CA LEU A 110 17.92 2.41 11.53
C LEU A 110 18.81 1.38 10.82
N GLY A 111 18.23 0.21 10.54
CA GLY A 111 18.89 -0.79 9.72
C GLY A 111 19.04 -0.30 8.28
N GLU A 112 20.07 -0.79 7.58
CA GLU A 112 20.30 -0.46 6.18
C GLU A 112 19.11 -0.86 5.28
N ASP A 113 18.47 -1.99 5.60
CA ASP A 113 17.31 -2.48 4.86
C ASP A 113 16.09 -1.56 5.01
N ASP A 114 15.83 -1.03 6.20
CA ASP A 114 14.72 -0.10 6.43
C ASP A 114 14.94 1.22 5.70
N ILE A 115 16.20 1.68 5.64
CA ILE A 115 16.58 2.87 4.88
C ILE A 115 16.34 2.63 3.39
N LYS A 116 16.75 1.48 2.84
CA LYS A 116 16.50 1.13 1.43
C LYS A 116 15.00 1.06 1.12
N ASP A 117 14.21 0.50 2.02
CA ASP A 117 12.75 0.44 1.88
C ASP A 117 12.13 1.85 1.81
N VAL A 118 12.58 2.77 2.67
CA VAL A 118 12.09 4.17 2.66
C VAL A 118 12.60 4.96 1.46
N GLU A 119 13.86 4.79 1.05
CA GLU A 119 14.39 5.39 -0.18
C GLU A 119 13.57 4.91 -1.39
N GLN A 120 13.20 3.62 -1.44
CA GLN A 120 12.32 3.10 -2.48
C GLN A 120 10.91 3.70 -2.40
N MET A 121 10.32 3.87 -1.21
CA MET A 121 9.05 4.56 -1.04
C MET A 121 9.12 6.03 -1.46
N GLY A 122 10.21 6.72 -1.15
CA GLY A 122 10.50 8.08 -1.58
C GLY A 122 10.53 8.19 -3.09
N ALA A 123 11.16 7.24 -3.80
CA ALA A 123 11.14 7.21 -5.26
C ALA A 123 9.72 7.05 -5.84
N ILE A 124 8.86 6.25 -5.19
CA ILE A 124 7.44 6.10 -5.58
C ILE A 124 6.66 7.40 -5.35
N LEU A 125 6.89 8.06 -4.20
CA LEU A 125 6.26 9.35 -3.89
C LEU A 125 6.70 10.45 -4.86
N GLY A 126 7.99 10.50 -5.19
CA GLY A 126 8.55 11.40 -6.20
C GLY A 126 7.86 11.27 -7.56
N GLN A 127 7.64 10.04 -8.03
CA GLN A 127 6.85 9.79 -9.25
C GLN A 127 5.42 10.31 -9.12
N GLY A 128 4.80 10.16 -7.94
CA GLY A 128 3.46 10.68 -7.68
C GLY A 128 3.38 12.20 -7.75
N PHE A 129 4.39 12.90 -7.24
CA PHE A 129 4.48 14.35 -7.39
C PHE A 129 4.58 14.77 -8.86
N ALA A 130 5.38 14.08 -9.68
CA ALA A 130 5.48 14.35 -11.10
C ALA A 130 4.13 14.17 -11.82
N VAL A 131 3.37 13.11 -11.49
CA VAL A 131 2.01 12.90 -12.04
C VAL A 131 1.07 14.03 -11.66
N VAL A 132 1.06 14.45 -10.39
CA VAL A 132 0.18 15.55 -9.91
C VAL A 132 0.54 16.88 -10.56
N ASN A 133 1.83 17.13 -10.79
CA ASN A 133 2.33 18.34 -11.43
C ASN A 133 2.18 18.33 -12.96
N GLY A 134 1.67 17.24 -13.56
CA GLY A 134 1.51 17.12 -15.01
C GLY A 134 2.83 16.98 -15.76
N THR A 135 3.92 16.60 -15.08
CA THR A 135 5.27 16.45 -15.63
C THR A 135 5.64 14.99 -15.91
N GLU A 136 4.67 14.06 -15.89
CA GLU A 136 4.96 12.65 -16.16
C GLU A 136 5.44 12.46 -17.61
N PRO A 137 6.60 11.83 -17.86
CA PRO A 137 6.95 11.42 -19.21
C PRO A 137 5.94 10.38 -19.68
N SER A 138 5.45 10.56 -20.91
CA SER A 138 4.73 9.53 -21.67
C SER A 138 5.69 8.39 -22.04
N GLU A 139 6.25 7.69 -21.05
CA GLU A 139 6.85 6.39 -21.31
C GLU A 139 5.72 5.46 -21.76
N GLY A 140 5.81 4.95 -22.99
CA GLY A 140 4.77 4.24 -23.74
C GLY A 140 4.22 2.93 -23.15
N GLY A 141 4.33 2.72 -21.84
CA GLY A 141 3.52 1.76 -21.12
C GLY A 141 2.20 2.42 -20.72
N SER A 142 1.11 2.03 -21.38
CA SER A 142 -0.26 2.32 -20.95
C SER A 142 -0.35 2.37 -19.43
N THR A 143 -0.50 3.58 -18.88
CA THR A 143 -0.92 3.77 -17.49
C THR A 143 -2.33 3.21 -17.44
N GLN A 144 -2.46 1.92 -17.11
CA GLN A 144 -3.76 1.31 -16.90
C GLN A 144 -4.47 2.11 -15.81
N ASN A 145 -5.44 2.92 -16.24
CA ASN A 145 -6.30 3.62 -15.32
C ASN A 145 -7.09 2.57 -14.54
N LEU A 146 -7.09 2.74 -13.22
CA LEU A 146 -7.85 1.86 -12.35
C LEU A 146 -9.33 2.23 -12.50
N ASP A 147 -10.20 1.23 -12.47
CA ASP A 147 -11.65 1.43 -12.58
C ASP A 147 -12.18 2.46 -11.56
N GLY A 148 -11.62 2.44 -10.34
CA GLY A 148 -11.92 3.38 -9.25
C GLY A 148 -11.60 4.85 -9.54
N GLU A 149 -10.81 5.16 -10.57
CA GLU A 149 -10.45 6.53 -10.95
C GLU A 149 -11.52 7.20 -11.82
N LYS A 150 -12.44 6.43 -12.41
CA LYS A 150 -13.42 6.93 -13.39
C LYS A 150 -14.46 7.89 -12.79
N PHE A 151 -14.60 7.92 -11.46
CA PHE A 151 -15.74 8.53 -10.80
C PHE A 151 -15.51 9.99 -10.36
N SER A 152 -14.26 10.39 -10.06
CA SER A 152 -13.94 11.80 -9.72
C SER A 152 -12.44 12.09 -9.71
N THR A 153 -12.07 13.37 -9.88
CA THR A 153 -10.69 13.84 -9.67
C THR A 153 -10.20 13.61 -8.24
N LEU A 154 -11.10 13.66 -7.26
CA LEU A 154 -10.73 13.36 -5.86
C LEU A 154 -10.40 11.88 -5.67
N ALA A 155 -11.18 10.99 -6.28
CA ALA A 155 -10.91 9.54 -6.29
C ALA A 155 -9.57 9.23 -6.96
N GLN A 156 -9.29 9.89 -8.09
CA GLN A 156 -8.01 9.79 -8.79
C GLN A 156 -6.84 10.17 -7.86
N ARG A 157 -6.93 11.29 -7.16
CA ARG A 157 -5.90 11.72 -6.18
C ARG A 157 -5.78 10.75 -5.01
N ALA A 158 -6.89 10.28 -4.46
CA ALA A 158 -6.91 9.37 -3.32
C ALA A 158 -6.29 8.00 -3.63
N LEU A 159 -6.42 7.54 -4.89
CA LEU A 159 -5.89 6.26 -5.35
C LEU A 159 -4.46 6.35 -5.92
N LEU A 160 -3.99 7.55 -6.28
CA LEU A 160 -2.71 7.76 -6.98
C LEU A 160 -1.53 7.05 -6.31
N PHE A 161 -1.32 7.28 -5.01
CA PHE A 161 -0.20 6.64 -4.30
C PHE A 161 -0.29 5.11 -4.38
N GLY A 162 -1.48 4.55 -4.09
CA GLY A 162 -1.70 3.11 -4.18
C GLY A 162 -1.45 2.57 -5.59
N LYS A 163 -1.86 3.30 -6.63
CA LYS A 163 -1.62 2.95 -8.04
C LYS A 163 -0.13 2.88 -8.37
N LEU A 164 0.68 3.82 -7.89
CA LEU A 164 2.12 3.83 -8.11
C LEU A 164 2.81 2.68 -7.38
N VAL A 165 2.43 2.43 -6.12
CA VAL A 165 2.92 1.26 -5.37
C VAL A 165 2.52 -0.04 -6.08
N LEU A 166 1.30 -0.13 -6.62
CA LEU A 166 0.84 -1.29 -7.39
C LEU A 166 1.64 -1.46 -8.68
N LYS A 167 1.92 -0.38 -9.43
CA LYS A 167 2.78 -0.39 -10.63
C LYS A 167 4.16 -0.96 -10.29
N ARG A 168 4.75 -0.55 -9.16
CA ARG A 168 6.02 -1.10 -8.66
C ARG A 168 5.89 -2.58 -8.31
N ALA A 169 4.86 -2.98 -7.55
CA ALA A 169 4.64 -4.37 -7.18
C ALA A 169 4.49 -5.27 -8.42
N ARG A 170 3.76 -4.82 -9.45
CA ARG A 170 3.61 -5.52 -10.73
C ARG A 170 4.95 -5.67 -11.46
N LYS A 171 5.80 -4.62 -11.47
CA LYS A 171 7.16 -4.69 -12.03
C LYS A 171 8.05 -5.68 -11.27
N LEU A 172 7.91 -5.78 -9.95
CA LEU A 172 8.65 -6.79 -9.18
C LEU A 172 8.12 -8.21 -9.47
N LEU A 173 6.81 -8.38 -9.60
CA LEU A 173 6.22 -9.67 -10.00
C LEU A 173 6.68 -10.12 -11.39
N SER A 174 6.89 -9.19 -12.34
CA SER A 174 7.39 -9.53 -13.68
C SER A 174 8.85 -10.01 -13.68
N GLN A 175 9.59 -9.81 -12.59
CA GLN A 175 10.96 -10.32 -12.41
C GLN A 175 11.01 -11.74 -11.86
N ILE A 176 9.87 -12.30 -11.44
CA ILE A 176 9.79 -13.71 -11.02
C ILE A 176 9.93 -14.58 -12.27
N ASP A 177 11.07 -15.24 -12.41
CA ASP A 177 11.33 -16.16 -13.51
C ASP A 177 10.73 -17.55 -13.26
N THR A 178 10.77 -18.40 -14.29
CA THR A 178 10.23 -19.76 -14.22
C THR A 178 11.01 -20.64 -13.25
N ALA A 179 12.30 -20.39 -13.05
CA ALA A 179 13.15 -21.11 -12.12
C ALA A 179 12.75 -20.84 -10.66
N THR A 180 12.64 -19.56 -10.28
CA THR A 180 12.19 -19.12 -8.95
C THR A 180 10.78 -19.63 -8.65
N LEU A 181 9.89 -19.60 -9.64
CA LEU A 181 8.54 -20.14 -9.47
C LEU A 181 8.55 -21.67 -9.32
N SER A 182 9.45 -22.38 -10.00
CA SER A 182 9.59 -23.83 -9.88
C SER A 182 10.16 -24.23 -8.52
N GLU A 183 11.10 -23.46 -7.98
CA GLU A 183 11.61 -23.63 -6.62
C GLU A 183 10.47 -23.52 -5.60
N LEU A 184 9.67 -22.46 -5.70
CA LEU A 184 8.50 -22.27 -4.83
C LEU A 184 7.55 -23.49 -4.88
N LYS A 185 7.32 -24.05 -6.06
CA LYS A 185 6.45 -25.23 -6.26
C LYS A 185 7.05 -26.54 -5.78
N SER A 186 8.38 -26.63 -5.73
CA SER A 186 9.09 -27.87 -5.43
C SER A 186 8.98 -28.30 -3.96
N TYR A 187 8.45 -27.44 -3.09
CA TYR A 187 8.24 -27.78 -1.69
C TYR A 187 7.37 -29.04 -1.53
N LYS A 188 7.95 -30.09 -0.95
CA LYS A 188 7.19 -31.29 -0.54
C LYS A 188 6.19 -30.96 0.57
N LYS A 189 6.59 -30.11 1.51
CA LYS A 189 5.78 -29.56 2.60
C LYS A 189 6.13 -28.08 2.77
N PRO A 190 5.31 -27.15 2.27
CA PRO A 190 5.63 -25.73 2.34
C PRO A 190 5.57 -25.25 3.80
N PRO A 191 6.33 -24.21 4.17
CA PRO A 191 6.07 -23.47 5.39
C PRO A 191 4.61 -22.99 5.43
N ALA A 192 3.97 -23.05 6.60
CA ALA A 192 2.55 -22.68 6.75
C ALA A 192 2.28 -21.24 6.27
N LEU A 193 3.23 -20.35 6.51
CA LEU A 193 3.24 -18.97 6.04
C LEU A 193 3.12 -18.87 4.51
N VAL A 194 3.97 -19.61 3.79
CA VAL A 194 4.01 -19.63 2.33
C VAL A 194 2.66 -20.12 1.79
N HIS A 195 2.16 -21.24 2.30
CA HIS A 195 0.87 -21.79 1.85
C HIS A 195 -0.27 -20.80 2.11
N THR A 196 -0.29 -20.14 3.27
CA THR A 196 -1.33 -19.17 3.63
C THR A 196 -1.34 -17.97 2.68
N ILE A 197 -0.18 -17.42 2.34
CA ILE A 197 -0.06 -16.31 1.38
C ILE A 197 -0.55 -16.76 -0.01
N MET A 198 -0.15 -17.95 -0.48
CA MET A 198 -0.60 -18.47 -1.77
C MET A 198 -2.11 -18.69 -1.82
N LYS A 199 -2.72 -19.19 -0.73
CA LYS A 199 -4.19 -19.28 -0.61
C LYS A 199 -4.84 -17.92 -0.79
N CYS A 200 -4.32 -16.89 -0.10
CA CYS A 200 -4.87 -15.54 -0.17
C CYS A 200 -4.80 -14.97 -1.59
N VAL A 201 -3.68 -15.17 -2.29
CA VAL A 201 -3.54 -14.76 -3.71
C VAL A 201 -4.57 -15.47 -4.58
N LEU A 202 -4.74 -16.78 -4.42
CA LEU A 202 -5.72 -17.54 -5.21
C LEU A 202 -7.17 -17.16 -4.89
N PHE A 203 -7.48 -16.75 -3.67
CA PHE A 203 -8.79 -16.21 -3.29
C PHE A 203 -9.13 -14.90 -3.99
N VAL A 204 -8.14 -14.05 -4.30
CA VAL A 204 -8.35 -12.86 -5.14
C VAL A 204 -8.93 -13.25 -6.50
N PHE A 205 -8.46 -14.37 -7.06
CA PHE A 205 -8.92 -14.92 -8.33
C PHE A 205 -10.09 -15.91 -8.21
N GLY A 206 -10.84 -15.86 -7.10
CA GLY A 206 -12.09 -16.59 -6.93
C GLY A 206 -11.94 -18.08 -6.63
N LYS A 207 -10.76 -18.55 -6.21
CA LYS A 207 -10.62 -19.93 -5.73
C LYS A 207 -11.31 -20.11 -4.38
N THR A 208 -11.87 -21.30 -4.16
CA THR A 208 -12.52 -21.67 -2.89
C THR A 208 -11.53 -22.37 -1.97
N GLU A 209 -11.89 -22.55 -0.69
CA GLU A 209 -11.05 -23.28 0.27
C GLU A 209 -10.76 -24.71 -0.18
N ASP A 210 -11.72 -25.39 -0.81
CA ASP A 210 -11.54 -26.74 -1.33
C ASP A 210 -10.50 -26.81 -2.44
N ASN A 211 -10.45 -25.79 -3.32
CA ASN A 211 -9.44 -25.74 -4.38
C ASN A 211 -8.01 -25.65 -3.83
N VAL A 212 -7.83 -25.06 -2.64
CA VAL A 212 -6.51 -24.75 -2.06
C VAL A 212 -6.29 -25.41 -0.70
N LYS A 213 -7.07 -26.45 -0.39
CA LYS A 213 -7.00 -27.19 0.88
C LYS A 213 -5.62 -27.83 1.08
N GLY A 214 -5.10 -28.45 0.01
CA GLY A 214 -3.78 -29.06 -0.02
C GLY A 214 -2.75 -28.22 -0.77
N TRP A 215 -1.48 -28.37 -0.40
CA TRP A 215 -0.38 -27.74 -1.13
C TRP A 215 -0.26 -28.24 -2.56
N GLY A 216 -0.47 -29.54 -2.82
CA GLY A 216 -0.37 -30.11 -4.17
C GLY A 216 -1.25 -29.38 -5.19
N GLU A 217 -2.52 -29.16 -4.86
CA GLU A 217 -3.44 -28.41 -5.74
C GLU A 217 -3.11 -26.92 -5.80
N THR A 218 -2.70 -26.33 -4.67
CA THR A 218 -2.23 -24.95 -4.61
C THR A 218 -1.05 -24.73 -5.57
N ALA A 219 -0.03 -25.59 -5.50
CA ALA A 219 1.20 -25.50 -6.27
C ALA A 219 0.96 -25.66 -7.78
N LYS A 220 -0.01 -26.48 -8.21
CA LYS A 220 -0.40 -26.60 -9.64
C LYS A 220 -0.93 -25.27 -10.20
N MET A 221 -1.63 -24.50 -9.37
CA MET A 221 -2.16 -23.19 -9.76
C MET A 221 -1.10 -22.08 -9.75
N LEU A 222 0.04 -22.30 -9.10
CA LEU A 222 1.20 -21.40 -9.18
C LEU A 222 1.89 -21.62 -10.53
N ASN A 223 1.57 -20.78 -11.51
CA ASN A 223 2.13 -20.85 -12.85
C ASN A 223 2.30 -19.43 -13.42
N VAL A 224 2.95 -19.34 -14.59
CA VAL A 224 3.21 -18.05 -15.25
C VAL A 224 1.91 -17.32 -15.59
N GLU A 225 0.83 -18.06 -15.85
CA GLU A 225 -0.48 -17.48 -16.13
C GLU A 225 -1.08 -16.79 -14.90
N LEU A 226 -0.89 -17.33 -13.70
CA LEU A 226 -1.25 -16.64 -12.46
C LEU A 226 -0.47 -15.32 -12.31
N LEU A 227 0.85 -15.32 -12.58
CA LEU A 227 1.66 -14.10 -12.52
C LEU A 227 1.17 -13.02 -13.50
N LYS A 228 0.80 -13.42 -14.72
CA LYS A 228 0.19 -12.50 -15.71
C LYS A 228 -1.13 -11.93 -15.21
N LYS A 229 -1.99 -12.78 -14.61
CA LYS A 229 -3.24 -12.34 -13.99
C LYS A 229 -3.00 -11.35 -12.86
N MET A 230 -2.02 -11.59 -11.98
CA MET A 230 -1.63 -10.65 -10.92
C MET A 230 -1.13 -9.30 -11.47
N GLN A 231 -0.36 -9.34 -12.56
CA GLN A 231 0.14 -8.12 -13.22
C GLN A 231 -0.99 -7.31 -13.85
N ALA A 232 -1.99 -7.95 -14.44
CA ALA A 232 -3.13 -7.29 -15.08
C ALA A 232 -4.29 -6.96 -14.12
N TYR A 233 -4.27 -7.50 -12.90
CA TYR A 233 -5.40 -7.42 -11.96
C TYR A 233 -5.68 -6.00 -11.47
N ASP A 234 -6.91 -5.52 -11.66
CA ASP A 234 -7.38 -4.25 -11.11
C ASP A 234 -8.09 -4.45 -9.77
N PRO A 235 -7.52 -3.99 -8.63
CA PRO A 235 -8.14 -4.12 -7.31
C PRO A 235 -9.36 -3.22 -7.09
N THR A 236 -9.59 -2.22 -7.93
CA THR A 236 -10.61 -1.19 -7.71
C THR A 236 -11.97 -1.53 -8.32
N VAL A 237 -12.01 -2.52 -9.21
CA VAL A 237 -13.25 -3.07 -9.79
C VAL A 237 -14.18 -3.59 -8.69
N VAL A 238 -15.49 -3.53 -8.93
CA VAL A 238 -16.51 -4.10 -8.03
C VAL A 238 -16.35 -5.61 -7.93
N GLN A 239 -16.21 -6.12 -6.71
CA GLN A 239 -15.88 -7.52 -6.46
C GLN A 239 -16.54 -8.00 -5.16
N LYS A 240 -16.96 -9.28 -5.15
CA LYS A 240 -17.64 -9.92 -4.01
C LYS A 240 -16.88 -9.71 -2.70
N LYS A 241 -17.54 -9.17 -1.67
CA LYS A 241 -16.91 -8.78 -0.40
C LYS A 241 -16.39 -9.99 0.39
N LYS A 242 -17.18 -11.07 0.46
CA LYS A 242 -16.89 -12.28 1.25
C LYS A 242 -15.48 -12.84 1.05
N ARG A 243 -14.96 -12.83 -0.19
CA ARG A 243 -13.61 -13.36 -0.48
C ARG A 243 -12.49 -12.54 0.16
N PHE A 244 -12.67 -11.23 0.28
CA PHE A 244 -11.67 -10.35 0.88
C PHE A 244 -11.72 -10.37 2.40
N ASP A 245 -12.90 -10.58 2.98
CA ASP A 245 -13.03 -10.79 4.42
C ASP A 245 -12.30 -12.07 4.85
N ARG A 246 -12.41 -13.15 4.07
CA ARG A 246 -11.62 -14.38 4.25
C ARG A 246 -10.11 -14.11 4.15
N ILE A 247 -9.66 -13.36 3.13
CA ILE A 247 -8.24 -13.00 2.98
C ILE A 247 -7.73 -12.25 4.21
N ARG A 248 -8.46 -11.23 4.69
CA ARG A 248 -8.05 -10.44 5.87
C ARG A 248 -7.96 -11.31 7.12
N LYS A 249 -8.92 -12.22 7.33
CA LYS A 249 -8.90 -13.17 8.45
C LYS A 249 -7.63 -14.02 8.43
N LEU A 250 -7.22 -14.54 7.27
CA LEU A 250 -5.99 -15.31 7.16
C LEU A 250 -4.74 -14.46 7.36
N LEU A 251 -4.68 -13.27 6.75
CA LEU A 251 -3.54 -12.36 6.90
C LEU A 251 -3.34 -11.89 8.34
N SER A 252 -4.42 -11.73 9.13
CA SER A 252 -4.32 -11.36 10.54
C SER A 252 -3.61 -12.40 11.43
N THR A 253 -3.48 -13.64 10.96
CA THR A 253 -2.73 -14.69 11.67
C THR A 253 -1.22 -14.64 11.42
N ILE A 254 -0.79 -13.83 10.46
CA ILE A 254 0.61 -13.73 10.03
C ILE A 254 1.21 -12.45 10.63
N LYS A 255 2.38 -12.57 11.25
CA LYS A 255 3.18 -11.41 11.64
C LYS A 255 4.01 -10.93 10.46
N THR A 256 4.03 -9.62 10.22
CA THR A 256 4.80 -9.02 9.12
C THR A 256 6.29 -9.39 9.18
N ASP A 257 6.87 -9.44 10.37
CA ASP A 257 8.27 -9.83 10.59
C ASP A 257 8.58 -11.25 10.11
N ASP A 258 7.64 -12.18 10.26
CA ASP A 258 7.82 -13.57 9.83
C ASP A 258 7.92 -13.66 8.31
N ILE A 259 7.21 -12.78 7.60
CA ILE A 259 7.27 -12.69 6.13
C ILE A 259 8.66 -12.27 5.69
N ARG A 260 9.20 -11.19 6.28
CA ARG A 260 10.53 -10.68 5.91
C ARG A 260 11.63 -11.71 6.21
N LYS A 261 11.53 -12.43 7.34
CA LYS A 261 12.57 -13.35 7.81
C LYS A 261 12.50 -14.75 7.19
N HIS A 262 11.30 -15.25 6.88
CA HIS A 262 11.09 -16.66 6.57
C HIS A 262 10.44 -16.93 5.22
N ALA A 263 9.87 -15.93 4.55
CA ALA A 263 9.29 -16.13 3.23
C ALA A 263 10.36 -16.04 2.15
N SER A 264 10.29 -16.92 1.14
CA SER A 264 11.10 -16.81 -0.06
C SER A 264 10.77 -15.52 -0.82
N LEU A 265 11.72 -15.00 -1.60
CA LEU A 265 11.52 -13.80 -2.42
C LEU A 265 10.20 -13.79 -3.21
N PRO A 266 9.82 -14.82 -4.00
CA PRO A 266 8.55 -14.79 -4.73
C PRO A 266 7.33 -14.70 -3.81
N THR A 267 7.39 -15.31 -2.63
CA THR A 267 6.32 -15.23 -1.62
C THR A 267 6.19 -13.81 -1.07
N GLN A 268 7.32 -13.15 -0.77
CA GLN A 268 7.33 -11.74 -0.32
C GLN A 268 6.76 -10.80 -1.38
N LEU A 269 7.14 -10.98 -2.65
CA LEU A 269 6.65 -10.14 -3.75
C LEU A 269 5.13 -10.31 -3.96
N MET A 270 4.63 -11.55 -3.93
CA MET A 270 3.20 -11.83 -4.01
C MET A 270 2.42 -11.29 -2.81
N HIS A 271 2.99 -11.37 -1.61
CA HIS A 271 2.41 -10.77 -0.41
C HIS A 271 2.32 -9.24 -0.52
N ASN A 272 3.41 -8.58 -0.92
CA ASN A 272 3.43 -7.12 -1.07
C ASN A 272 2.40 -6.64 -2.10
N TRP A 273 2.30 -7.34 -3.24
CA TRP A 273 1.23 -7.08 -4.21
C TRP A 273 -0.17 -7.25 -3.61
N LEU A 274 -0.38 -8.29 -2.79
CA LEU A 274 -1.67 -8.57 -2.16
C LEU A 274 -2.07 -7.45 -1.19
N ILE A 275 -1.16 -7.02 -0.31
CA ILE A 275 -1.43 -5.93 0.66
C ILE A 275 -1.81 -4.63 -0.07
N VAL A 276 -1.06 -4.27 -1.11
CA VAL A 276 -1.34 -3.08 -1.92
C VAL A 276 -2.70 -3.20 -2.62
N SER A 277 -3.02 -4.38 -3.14
CA SER A 277 -4.30 -4.65 -3.79
C SER A 277 -5.48 -4.53 -2.83
N LEU A 278 -5.35 -5.04 -1.59
CA LEU A 278 -6.38 -4.91 -0.55
C LEU A 278 -6.58 -3.44 -0.15
N ALA A 279 -5.50 -2.70 0.06
CA ALA A 279 -5.57 -1.28 0.42
C ALA A 279 -6.24 -0.43 -0.66
N LEU A 280 -5.90 -0.67 -1.94
CA LEU A 280 -6.54 0.01 -3.08
C LEU A 280 -8.02 -0.32 -3.19
N ARG A 281 -8.38 -1.60 -3.01
CA ARG A 281 -9.79 -2.02 -2.99
C ARG A 281 -10.57 -1.29 -1.90
N ASP A 282 -10.04 -1.25 -0.69
CA ASP A 282 -10.73 -0.65 0.46
C ASP A 282 -10.92 0.85 0.28
N LYS A 283 -9.91 1.55 -0.28
CA LYS A 283 -10.04 2.94 -0.71
C LYS A 283 -11.12 3.13 -1.78
N ALA A 284 -11.15 2.29 -2.81
CA ALA A 284 -12.14 2.38 -3.88
C ALA A 284 -13.57 2.10 -3.37
N VAL A 285 -13.74 1.14 -2.46
CA VAL A 285 -15.03 0.86 -1.79
C VAL A 285 -15.48 2.05 -0.95
N LYS A 286 -14.59 2.63 -0.14
CA LYS A 286 -14.90 3.81 0.69
C LYS A 286 -15.31 5.00 -0.18
N GLU A 287 -14.62 5.24 -1.29
CA GLU A 287 -14.93 6.34 -2.19
C GLU A 287 -16.26 6.14 -2.91
N ARG A 288 -16.57 4.92 -3.39
CA ARG A 288 -17.90 4.61 -3.95
C ARG A 288 -19.02 4.81 -2.94
N LYS A 289 -18.81 4.40 -1.69
CA LYS A 289 -19.76 4.63 -0.60
C LYS A 289 -19.96 6.14 -0.34
N ARG A 290 -18.88 6.91 -0.27
CA ARG A 290 -18.92 8.37 -0.10
C ARG A 290 -19.70 9.06 -1.22
N LEU A 291 -19.53 8.61 -2.46
CA LEU A 291 -20.27 9.14 -3.61
C LEU A 291 -21.77 8.79 -3.58
N LYS A 292 -22.13 7.62 -3.05
CA LYS A 292 -23.54 7.22 -2.86
C LYS A 292 -24.23 7.99 -1.73
N GLU A 293 -23.49 8.31 -0.67
CA GLU A 293 -23.99 9.02 0.52
C GLU A 293 -23.95 10.54 0.39
N ALA A 294 -23.16 11.07 -0.55
CA ALA A 294 -23.16 12.49 -0.85
C ALA A 294 -24.58 12.89 -1.29
N PRO A 295 -25.23 13.87 -0.63
CA PRO A 295 -26.57 14.29 -0.97
C PRO A 295 -26.55 14.87 -2.39
N SER A 296 -26.93 14.05 -3.37
CA SER A 296 -27.19 14.55 -4.69
C SER A 296 -28.49 15.36 -4.59
N SER A 297 -28.34 16.66 -4.76
CA SER A 297 -29.42 17.52 -5.21
C SER A 297 -29.96 16.96 -6.53
N GLY A 298 -30.98 16.09 -6.44
CA GLY A 298 -31.85 15.66 -7.53
C GLY A 298 -31.20 14.76 -8.58
N THR A 299 -31.57 13.48 -8.58
CA THR A 299 -32.27 12.78 -9.69
C THR A 299 -32.10 11.26 -9.54
N LEU A 300 -33.24 10.55 -9.63
CA LEU A 300 -33.40 9.11 -9.47
C LEU A 300 -32.52 8.28 -10.41
N GLY A 301 -31.94 7.22 -9.85
CA GLY A 301 -31.32 6.12 -10.58
C GLY A 301 -30.81 5.06 -9.61
N SER A 302 -31.72 4.30 -9.01
CA SER A 302 -31.39 3.17 -8.13
C SER A 302 -30.78 2.04 -8.96
N MET A 303 -29.46 2.04 -9.12
CA MET A 303 -28.72 0.86 -9.56
C MET A 303 -28.37 0.03 -8.32
N ASP A 304 -29.12 -1.06 -8.20
CA ASP A 304 -29.00 -2.15 -7.25
C ASP A 304 -27.58 -2.76 -7.30
N ASP A 305 -26.77 -2.44 -6.30
CA ASP A 305 -25.42 -2.97 -6.11
C ASP A 305 -25.57 -4.34 -5.42
N GLY A 306 -25.77 -5.36 -6.27
CA GLY A 306 -25.57 -6.79 -6.00
C GLY A 306 -25.77 -7.23 -4.56
N GLY A 307 -27.02 -7.51 -4.20
CA GLY A 307 -27.37 -8.26 -3.00
C GLY A 307 -26.60 -9.58 -2.90
N ASP A 308 -25.80 -9.70 -1.85
CA ASP A 308 -25.26 -10.97 -1.37
C ASP A 308 -26.35 -11.60 -0.48
N ASP A 309 -27.25 -12.41 -1.05
CA ASP A 309 -28.05 -13.42 -0.31
C ASP A 309 -28.42 -14.57 -1.28
N GLU A 310 -27.43 -15.39 -1.65
CA GLU A 310 -27.70 -16.77 -2.10
C GLU A 310 -27.04 -17.73 -1.09
N ASP A 311 -27.91 -18.17 -0.18
CA ASP A 311 -28.11 -19.54 0.34
C ASP A 311 -27.04 -20.59 -0.05
N ASP A 312 -26.13 -20.88 0.89
CA ASP A 312 -25.40 -22.15 0.91
C ASP A 312 -26.37 -23.21 1.46
N SER A 313 -27.33 -23.65 0.63
CA SER A 313 -28.14 -24.82 0.93
C SER A 313 -27.25 -26.06 0.85
N VAL A 314 -26.88 -26.52 2.04
CA VAL A 314 -26.44 -27.86 2.39
C VAL A 314 -27.12 -28.92 1.51
N LEU A 315 -26.37 -29.56 0.60
CA LEU A 315 -26.76 -30.86 0.04
C LEU A 315 -26.44 -31.94 1.08
N ASP A 316 -27.41 -32.14 1.97
CA ASP A 316 -27.58 -33.33 2.79
C ASP A 316 -28.58 -34.27 2.09
N GLY A 317 -28.33 -35.57 2.15
CA GLY A 317 -29.18 -36.63 1.59
C GLY A 317 -28.74 -37.14 0.21
N GLY A 318 -28.36 -38.40 0.00
CA GLY A 318 -28.50 -39.54 0.88
C GLY A 318 -27.67 -40.73 0.41
N VAL A 319 -27.34 -41.54 1.41
CA VAL A 319 -26.87 -42.91 1.30
C VAL A 319 -28.05 -43.72 0.78
N ASP A 320 -27.90 -44.38 -0.37
CA ASP A 320 -28.79 -45.49 -0.73
C ASP A 320 -27.98 -46.79 -0.71
N ALA A 321 -28.40 -47.66 0.20
CA ALA A 321 -27.95 -49.02 0.34
C ALA A 321 -28.93 -49.89 -0.45
N GLY A 322 -28.48 -50.45 -1.58
CA GLY A 322 -29.27 -51.37 -2.38
C GLY A 322 -28.44 -52.58 -2.76
N THR A 323 -28.65 -53.66 -2.01
CA THR A 323 -28.34 -55.06 -2.32
C THR A 323 -28.85 -55.48 -3.70
N ASP A 324 -27.97 -56.03 -4.53
CA ASP A 324 -28.07 -57.41 -5.08
C ASP A 324 -26.71 -57.83 -5.70
#